data_AF-A0AAC9QQ95-F1
#
_entry.id   AF-A0AAC9QQ95-F1
#
_cell.length_a   1.000
_cell.length_b   1.000
_cell.length_c   1.000
_cell.angle_alpha   90.00
_cell.angle_beta   90.00
_cell.angle_gamma   90.00
#
_symmetry.space_group_name_H-M   'P 1'
#
loop_
_entity.id
_entity.type
_entity.pdbx_description
1 polymer ?
#
loop_
_entity_poly.entity_id
_entity_poly.type
_entity_poly.pdbx_seq_one_letter_code
_entity_poly.pdbx_strand_id
1 'polypeptide(L)'
;MTKQQETIALEGYDRLQELFAVKADKEDISKALRMLSCGLKIPQRSDYEGIALAYGMALETVSSWSLMRTVKRILGGEIDGLSDTFFSSTRELVKLCHALENELLSKANLVRKAVMKSCERGKANPLRLVEKIEAENILNGFGEKVSTK
;
A
#
# COMPACT_ATOMS: atom_id res chain seq x y z
N MET A 1 -6.63 -19.00 -18.00
CA MET A 1 -5.91 -17.73 -17.99
C MET A 1 -5.16 -17.62 -19.30
N THR A 2 -5.15 -16.45 -19.96
CA THR A 2 -4.43 -16.28 -21.23
C THR A 2 -2.96 -15.99 -20.96
N LYS A 3 -2.06 -16.30 -21.91
CA LYS A 3 -0.62 -15.94 -21.80
C LYS A 3 -0.41 -14.44 -21.54
N GLN A 4 -1.29 -13.61 -22.09
CA GLN A 4 -1.28 -12.17 -21.86
C GLN A 4 -1.61 -11.83 -20.40
N GLN A 5 -2.61 -12.48 -19.79
CA GLN A 5 -2.95 -12.29 -18.37
C GLN A 5 -1.81 -12.75 -17.45
N GLU A 6 -1.14 -13.84 -17.79
CA GLU A 6 0.03 -14.34 -17.05
C GLU A 6 1.18 -13.32 -17.07
N THR A 7 1.48 -12.77 -18.26
CA THR A 7 2.53 -11.76 -18.42
C THR A 7 2.21 -10.49 -17.63
N ILE A 8 0.98 -9.98 -17.74
CA ILE A 8 0.54 -8.77 -16.99
C ILE A 8 0.65 -8.99 -15.48
N ALA A 9 0.29 -10.17 -14.98
CA ALA A 9 0.37 -10.47 -13.56
C ALA A 9 1.82 -10.51 -13.04
N LEU A 10 2.75 -11.06 -13.82
CA LEU A 10 4.18 -11.06 -13.48
C LEU A 10 4.77 -9.65 -13.54
N GLU A 11 4.53 -8.91 -14.61
CA GLU A 11 4.96 -7.50 -14.71
C GLU A 11 4.38 -6.64 -13.58
N GLY A 12 3.12 -6.87 -13.21
CA GLY A 12 2.49 -6.16 -12.10
C GLY A 12 3.16 -6.44 -10.76
N TYR A 13 3.62 -7.68 -10.54
CA TYR A 13 4.40 -8.04 -9.36
C TYR A 13 5.75 -7.32 -9.33
N ASP A 14 6.48 -7.31 -10.45
CA ASP A 14 7.80 -6.67 -10.54
C ASP A 14 7.69 -5.15 -10.34
N ARG A 15 6.71 -4.50 -10.99
CA ARG A 15 6.43 -3.07 -10.80
C ARG A 15 6.07 -2.73 -9.36
N LEU A 16 5.36 -3.61 -8.65
CA LEU A 16 5.04 -3.41 -7.24
C LEU A 16 6.31 -3.46 -6.38
N GLN A 17 7.25 -4.38 -6.68
CA GLN A 17 8.53 -4.43 -5.99
C GLN A 17 9.37 -3.18 -6.25
N GLU A 18 9.46 -2.73 -7.51
CA GLU A 18 10.17 -1.50 -7.89
C GLU A 18 9.59 -0.29 -7.18
N LEU A 19 8.26 -0.17 -7.13
CA LEU A 19 7.56 0.90 -6.43
C LEU A 19 7.91 0.93 -4.93
N PHE A 20 8.03 -0.24 -4.29
CA PHE A 20 8.38 -0.33 -2.86
C PHE A 20 9.88 -0.25 -2.57
N ALA A 21 10.72 -0.41 -3.60
CA ALA A 21 12.15 -0.21 -3.50
C ALA A 21 12.53 1.28 -3.39
N VAL A 22 11.70 2.18 -3.96
CA VAL A 22 11.88 3.63 -3.82
C VAL A 22 11.48 4.07 -2.41
N LYS A 23 12.50 4.23 -1.55
CA LYS A 23 12.33 4.68 -0.16
C LYS A 23 11.95 6.14 -0.08
N ALA A 24 11.18 6.48 0.95
CA ALA A 24 10.81 7.86 1.22
C ALA A 24 12.07 8.68 1.53
N ASP A 25 12.22 9.80 0.83
CA ASP A 25 13.29 10.75 1.10
C ASP A 25 12.84 11.85 2.07
N LYS A 26 13.74 12.80 2.36
CA LYS A 26 13.45 13.92 3.27
C LYS A 26 12.29 14.79 2.78
N GLU A 27 12.13 14.97 1.47
CA GLU A 27 11.07 15.79 0.90
C GLU A 27 9.72 15.09 1.04
N ASP A 28 9.66 13.79 0.74
CA ASP A 28 8.49 12.94 0.94
C ASP A 28 8.04 12.94 2.40
N ILE A 29 8.99 12.74 3.32
CA ILE A 29 8.73 12.73 4.76
C ILE A 29 8.22 14.10 5.21
N SER A 30 8.91 15.18 4.84
CA SER A 30 8.48 16.53 5.19
C SER A 30 7.08 16.84 4.67
N LYS A 31 6.76 16.40 3.46
CA LYS A 31 5.45 16.60 2.84
C LYS A 31 4.37 15.80 3.57
N ALA A 32 4.62 14.52 3.89
CA ALA A 32 3.72 13.70 4.69
C ALA A 32 3.37 14.37 6.03
N LEU A 33 4.39 14.77 6.78
CA LEU A 33 4.21 15.37 8.09
C LEU A 33 3.46 16.70 7.99
N ARG A 34 3.76 17.52 6.97
CA ARG A 34 3.02 18.75 6.73
C ARG A 34 1.53 18.48 6.47
N MET A 35 1.21 17.52 5.60
CA MET A 35 -0.18 17.16 5.31
C MET A 35 -0.93 16.69 6.56
N LEU A 36 -0.32 15.83 7.36
CA LEU A 36 -0.90 15.36 8.62
C LEU A 36 -1.09 16.53 9.62
N SER A 37 -0.15 17.47 9.69
CA SER A 37 -0.24 18.64 10.59
C SER A 37 -1.32 19.65 10.22
N CYS A 38 -1.78 19.64 8.98
CA CYS A 38 -2.94 20.43 8.57
C CYS A 38 -4.27 19.81 9.01
N GLY A 39 -4.31 18.49 9.23
CA GLY A 39 -5.51 17.76 9.66
C GLY A 39 -5.53 17.37 11.14
N LEU A 40 -4.37 17.25 11.78
CA LEU A 40 -4.22 16.68 13.13
C LEU A 40 -3.38 17.59 14.04
N LYS A 41 -3.70 17.57 15.33
CA LYS A 41 -2.98 18.32 16.37
C LYS A 41 -1.76 17.56 16.85
N ILE A 42 -0.68 18.29 17.07
CA ILE A 42 0.47 17.82 17.85
C ILE A 42 0.22 18.20 19.32
N PRO A 43 0.42 17.30 20.30
CA PRO A 43 0.22 17.60 21.71
C PRO A 43 0.99 18.84 22.18
N GLN A 44 0.42 19.61 23.11
CA GLN A 44 1.10 20.78 23.68
C GLN A 44 2.38 20.35 24.42
N ARG A 45 3.44 21.17 24.34
CA ARG A 45 4.78 20.92 24.93
C ARG A 45 5.53 19.72 24.32
N SER A 46 5.21 19.35 23.09
CA SER A 46 5.97 18.35 22.35
C SER A 46 7.36 18.87 21.96
N ASP A 47 8.37 17.99 22.02
CA ASP A 47 9.68 18.23 21.44
C ASP A 47 9.60 18.09 19.92
N TYR A 48 9.38 19.20 19.22
CA TYR A 48 9.23 19.21 17.77
C TYR A 48 10.48 18.74 17.02
N GLU A 49 11.67 19.02 17.56
CA GLU A 49 12.93 18.61 16.95
C GLU A 49 13.14 17.11 17.12
N GLY A 50 12.94 16.59 18.34
CA GLY A 50 12.97 15.16 18.62
C GLY A 50 11.93 14.38 17.81
N ILE A 51 10.72 14.93 17.63
CA ILE A 51 9.68 14.34 16.78
C ILE A 51 10.13 14.29 15.32
N ALA A 52 10.63 15.39 14.77
CA ALA A 52 11.09 15.45 13.38
C ALA A 52 12.22 14.44 13.12
N LEU A 53 13.19 14.34 14.04
CA LEU A 53 14.27 13.36 13.98
C LEU A 53 13.75 11.93 14.03
N ALA A 54 12.80 11.64 14.95
CA ALA A 54 12.21 10.32 15.07
C ALA A 54 11.48 9.89 13.79
N TYR A 55 10.66 10.77 13.21
CA TYR A 55 10.01 10.47 11.93
C TYR A 55 11.00 10.34 10.78
N GLY A 56 12.00 11.21 10.70
CA GLY A 56 13.04 11.14 9.68
C GLY A 56 13.70 9.76 9.66
N MET A 57 14.24 9.32 10.81
CA MET A 57 14.92 8.03 10.91
C MET A 57 13.99 6.84 10.64
N ALA A 58 12.75 6.90 11.16
CA ALA A 58 11.86 5.74 11.10
C ALA A 58 11.17 5.57 9.74
N LEU A 59 10.91 6.67 9.02
CA LEU A 59 10.22 6.62 7.73
C LEU A 59 11.16 6.38 6.54
N GLU A 60 12.48 6.51 6.71
CA GLU A 60 13.46 6.11 5.68
C GLU A 60 13.37 4.62 5.32
N THR A 61 12.77 3.77 6.16
CA THR A 61 12.61 2.33 5.89
C THR A 61 11.40 2.00 5.01
N VAL A 62 10.44 2.92 4.88
CA VAL A 62 9.20 2.72 4.12
C VAL A 62 9.33 3.28 2.72
N SER A 63 8.55 2.77 1.78
CA SER A 63 8.49 3.35 0.44
C SER A 63 7.81 4.71 0.42
N SER A 64 8.25 5.59 -0.48
CA SER A 64 7.63 6.90 -0.73
C SER A 64 6.13 6.75 -1.03
N TRP A 65 5.80 5.75 -1.85
CA TRP A 65 4.42 5.44 -2.21
C TRP A 65 3.58 5.00 -1.00
N SER A 66 4.10 4.09 -0.16
CA SER A 66 3.32 3.59 0.98
C SER A 66 3.10 4.69 2.01
N LEU A 67 4.09 5.57 2.21
CA LEU A 67 3.96 6.75 3.06
C LEU A 67 2.84 7.68 2.57
N MET A 68 2.87 8.10 1.31
CA MET A 68 1.83 8.99 0.76
C MET A 68 0.45 8.34 0.74
N ARG A 69 0.37 7.05 0.39
CA ARG A 69 -0.90 6.33 0.40
C ARG A 69 -1.46 6.25 1.81
N THR A 70 -0.63 5.97 2.80
CA THR A 70 -1.04 5.89 4.21
C THR A 70 -1.52 7.24 4.72
N VAL A 71 -0.81 8.34 4.43
CA VAL A 71 -1.24 9.70 4.79
C VAL A 71 -2.62 10.01 4.20
N LYS A 72 -2.88 9.67 2.94
CA LYS A 72 -4.20 9.86 2.32
C LYS A 72 -5.30 9.07 3.05
N ARG A 73 -5.03 7.81 3.40
CA ARG A 73 -5.97 6.97 4.14
C ARG A 73 -6.28 7.53 5.53
N ILE A 74 -5.27 8.04 6.24
CA ILE A 74 -5.45 8.70 7.54
C ILE A 74 -6.35 9.93 7.39
N LEU A 75 -6.02 10.82 6.47
CA LEU A 75 -6.79 12.07 6.25
C LEU A 75 -8.21 11.80 5.72
N GLY A 76 -8.42 10.68 5.03
CA GLY A 76 -9.73 10.23 4.57
C GLY A 76 -10.56 9.49 5.63
N GLY A 77 -10.01 9.25 6.83
CA GLY A 77 -10.71 8.47 7.87
C GLY A 77 -10.85 6.97 7.54
N GLU A 78 -9.98 6.42 6.69
CA GLU A 78 -10.03 5.02 6.24
C GLU A 78 -9.28 4.06 7.17
N ILE A 79 -8.80 4.52 8.33
CA ILE A 79 -8.00 3.74 9.28
C ILE A 79 -8.65 3.77 10.65
N ASP A 80 -9.21 2.63 11.05
CA ASP A 80 -9.78 2.46 12.38
C ASP A 80 -8.71 2.47 13.48
N GLY A 81 -9.09 2.97 14.66
CA GLY A 81 -8.25 2.93 15.86
C GLY A 81 -7.14 3.99 15.91
N LEU A 82 -7.05 4.88 14.92
CA LEU A 82 -6.26 6.10 15.03
C LEU A 82 -7.05 7.22 15.70
N SER A 83 -6.33 8.19 16.24
CA SER A 83 -6.97 9.42 16.72
C SER A 83 -7.38 10.30 15.55
N ASP A 84 -8.66 10.70 15.53
CA ASP A 84 -9.16 11.70 14.59
C ASP A 84 -8.67 13.12 14.92
N THR A 85 -8.01 13.30 16.07
CA THR A 85 -7.59 14.61 16.59
C THR A 85 -6.09 14.77 16.66
N PHE A 86 -5.36 13.71 17.01
CA PHE A 86 -3.94 13.78 17.30
C PHE A 86 -3.10 13.03 16.28
N PHE A 87 -1.88 13.51 16.10
CA PHE A 87 -0.87 12.82 15.31
C PHE A 87 -0.66 11.38 15.81
N SER A 88 -0.69 10.42 14.88
CA SER A 88 -0.25 9.05 15.14
C SER A 88 1.22 9.06 15.54
N SER A 89 1.63 8.26 16.52
CA SER A 89 3.04 8.12 16.85
C SER A 89 3.86 7.63 15.65
N THR A 90 5.16 7.93 15.64
CA THR A 90 6.09 7.44 14.60
C THR A 90 5.98 5.93 14.39
N ARG A 91 5.86 5.17 15.48
CA ARG A 91 5.72 3.71 15.42
C ARG A 91 4.41 3.28 14.75
N GLU A 92 3.30 3.96 15.03
CA GLU A 92 2.01 3.65 14.40
C GLU A 92 2.04 3.95 12.91
N LEU A 93 2.57 5.10 12.51
CA LEU A 93 2.66 5.47 11.09
C LEU A 93 3.51 4.48 10.29
N VAL A 94 4.68 4.09 10.81
CA VAL A 94 5.55 3.09 10.18
C VAL A 94 4.86 1.74 10.07
N LYS A 95 4.17 1.29 11.14
CA LYS A 95 3.41 0.03 11.11
C LYS A 95 2.34 0.03 10.02
N LEU A 96 1.61 1.14 9.86
CA LEU A 96 0.58 1.25 8.84
C LEU A 96 1.17 1.19 7.42
N CYS A 97 2.29 1.87 7.19
CA CYS A 97 3.00 1.82 5.90
C CYS A 97 3.46 0.40 5.57
N HIS A 98 4.12 -0.28 6.51
CA HIS A 98 4.57 -1.66 6.30
C HIS A 98 3.42 -2.65 6.20
N ALA A 99 2.32 -2.47 6.93
CA ALA A 99 1.14 -3.31 6.80
C ALA A 99 0.57 -3.22 5.38
N LEU A 100 0.48 -2.01 4.81
CA LEU A 100 0.05 -1.80 3.43
C LEU A 100 0.99 -2.47 2.41
N GLU A 101 2.31 -2.31 2.57
CA GLU A 101 3.30 -2.95 1.71
C GLU A 101 3.20 -4.47 1.77
N ASN A 102 3.15 -5.03 2.98
CA ASN A 102 3.08 -6.47 3.21
C ASN A 102 1.77 -7.07 2.67
N GLU A 103 0.64 -6.39 2.85
CA GLU A 103 -0.66 -6.84 2.32
C GLU A 103 -0.60 -6.94 0.80
N LEU A 104 -0.14 -5.89 0.13
CA LEU A 104 -0.07 -5.83 -1.33
C LEU A 104 0.94 -6.85 -1.89
N LEU A 105 2.14 -6.94 -1.30
CA LEU A 105 3.13 -7.94 -1.70
C LEU A 105 2.67 -9.36 -1.45
N SER A 106 1.93 -9.62 -0.38
CA SER A 106 1.39 -10.95 -0.08
C SER A 106 0.36 -11.36 -1.13
N LYS A 107 -0.59 -10.48 -1.46
CA LYS A 107 -1.58 -10.72 -2.52
C LYS A 107 -0.91 -10.92 -3.87
N ALA A 108 0.03 -10.05 -4.24
CA ALA A 108 0.75 -10.15 -5.50
C ALA A 108 1.58 -11.45 -5.58
N ASN A 109 2.21 -11.88 -4.47
CA ASN A 109 2.93 -13.15 -4.40
C ASN A 109 2.02 -14.37 -4.57
N LEU A 110 0.79 -14.34 -4.03
CA LEU A 110 -0.19 -15.41 -4.23
C LEU A 110 -0.54 -15.53 -5.72
N VAL A 111 -0.83 -14.40 -6.38
CA VAL A 111 -1.11 -14.36 -7.82
C VAL A 111 0.09 -14.88 -8.62
N ARG A 112 1.29 -14.40 -8.34
CA ARG A 112 2.53 -14.85 -8.99
C ARG A 112 2.73 -16.36 -8.86
N LYS A 113 2.55 -16.92 -7.66
CA LYS A 113 2.65 -18.37 -7.42
C LYS A 113 1.60 -19.15 -8.22
N ALA A 114 0.37 -18.65 -8.29
CA ALA A 114 -0.70 -19.26 -9.07
C ALA A 114 -0.36 -19.28 -10.58
N VAL A 115 0.14 -18.17 -11.11
CA VAL A 115 0.60 -18.02 -12.51
C VAL A 115 1.75 -18.97 -12.83
N MET A 116 2.77 -19.04 -11.97
CA MET A 116 3.89 -19.96 -12.17
C MET A 116 3.41 -21.42 -12.21
N LYS A 117 2.52 -21.80 -11.28
CA LYS A 117 1.94 -23.14 -11.24
C LYS A 117 1.01 -23.42 -12.43
N SER A 118 0.34 -22.42 -13.01
CA SER A 118 -0.45 -22.59 -14.24
C SER A 118 0.43 -22.74 -15.47
N CYS A 119 1.56 -22.03 -15.55
CA CYS A 119 2.56 -22.22 -16.61
C CYS A 119 3.19 -23.62 -16.56
N GLU A 120 3.49 -24.12 -15.36
CA GLU A 120 3.99 -25.48 -15.15
C GLU A 120 2.94 -26.53 -15.54
N ARG A 121 1.67 -26.34 -15.14
CA ARG A 121 0.53 -27.18 -15.56
C ARG A 121 0.09 -26.93 -17.01
N GLY A 122 0.51 -25.85 -17.66
CA GLY A 122 0.34 -25.60 -19.08
C GLY A 122 1.22 -26.51 -19.95
N LYS A 123 2.18 -27.22 -19.34
CA LYS A 123 2.84 -28.42 -19.92
C LYS A 123 2.10 -29.74 -19.60
N ALA A 124 1.04 -29.72 -18.79
CA ALA A 124 0.23 -30.88 -18.39
C ALA A 124 -1.23 -30.49 -18.08
N ASN A 125 -2.04 -30.31 -19.14
CA ASN A 125 -3.51 -30.18 -19.24
C ASN A 125 -4.34 -29.41 -18.17
N PRO A 126 -5.34 -28.60 -18.60
CA PRO A 126 -6.04 -27.67 -17.71
C PRO A 126 -7.29 -28.30 -17.09
N LEU A 127 -7.41 -28.28 -15.76
CA LEU A 127 -8.70 -28.53 -15.10
C LEU A 127 -8.95 -27.65 -13.86
N ARG A 128 -10.16 -27.06 -13.88
CA ARG A 128 -11.07 -26.63 -12.80
C ARG A 128 -11.06 -25.17 -12.32
N LEU A 129 -11.67 -24.32 -13.17
CA LEU A 129 -12.95 -23.58 -12.99
C LEU A 129 -13.49 -23.17 -11.60
N VAL A 130 -12.75 -23.21 -10.49
CA VAL A 130 -13.28 -22.73 -9.19
C VAL A 130 -12.74 -21.34 -8.82
N GLU A 131 -11.63 -20.91 -9.39
CA GLU A 131 -10.94 -19.66 -8.98
C GLU A 131 -11.35 -18.42 -9.80
N LYS A 132 -12.28 -18.56 -10.78
CA LYS A 132 -12.67 -17.43 -11.65
C LYS A 132 -13.58 -16.41 -10.95
N ILE A 133 -14.28 -16.82 -9.89
CA ILE A 133 -15.29 -15.97 -9.22
C ILE A 133 -14.65 -15.00 -8.22
N GLU A 134 -13.44 -15.26 -7.72
CA GLU A 134 -12.82 -14.40 -6.69
C GLU A 134 -11.94 -13.29 -7.28
N ALA A 135 -11.37 -13.50 -8.46
CA ALA A 135 -10.57 -12.49 -9.16
C ALA A 135 -11.42 -11.33 -9.73
N GLU A 136 -12.64 -11.59 -10.17
CA GLU A 136 -13.53 -10.55 -10.74
C GLU A 136 -14.07 -9.59 -9.67
N ASN A 137 -14.24 -10.04 -8.42
CA ASN A 137 -14.67 -9.17 -7.32
C ASN A 137 -13.57 -8.24 -6.79
N ILE A 138 -12.30 -8.65 -6.84
CA ILE A 138 -11.17 -7.81 -6.41
C ILE A 138 -10.88 -6.70 -7.45
N LEU A 139 -11.12 -6.96 -8.74
CA LEU A 139 -10.89 -5.98 -9.82
C LEU A 139 -12.05 -4.99 -9.98
N ASN A 140 -13.29 -5.40 -9.73
CA ASN A 140 -14.46 -4.53 -9.86
C ASN A 140 -14.66 -3.55 -8.67
N GLY A 141 -13.95 -3.76 -7.55
CA GLY A 141 -13.96 -2.85 -6.39
C GLY A 141 -13.24 -1.52 -6.60
N PHE A 142 -12.60 -1.31 -7.76
CA PHE A 142 -11.92 -0.05 -8.10
C PHE A 142 -12.75 0.92 -8.97
N GLY A 143 -14.03 0.63 -9.20
CA GLY A 143 -14.87 1.39 -10.11
C GLY A 143 -16.23 1.80 -9.53
N GLU A 144 -16.26 2.60 -8.46
CA GLU A 144 -17.48 3.36 -8.15
C GLU A 144 -17.51 4.71 -8.91
N LYS A 145 -18.34 4.70 -9.96
CA LYS A 145 -19.32 5.72 -10.37
C LYS A 145 -18.97 7.19 -10.08
N VAL A 146 -18.62 7.91 -11.13
CA VAL A 146 -18.99 9.33 -11.25
C VAL A 146 -20.26 9.44 -12.08
N SER A 147 -21.38 9.69 -11.39
CA SER A 147 -22.64 10.13 -11.99
C SER A 147 -22.57 11.65 -12.16
N THR A 148 -22.39 12.13 -13.38
CA THR A 148 -22.67 13.54 -13.72
C THR A 148 -24.17 13.68 -13.99
N LYS A 149 -24.83 14.45 -13.14
CA LYS A 149 -26.09 15.13 -13.45
C LYS A 149 -25.80 16.62 -13.56
#